data_AF-A0A645IJH9-F1
#
_entry.id   AF-A0A645IJH9-F1
#
_cell.length_a   1.000
_cell.length_b   1.000
_cell.length_c   1.000
_cell.angle_alpha   90.00
_cell.angle_beta   90.00
_cell.angle_gamma   90.00
#
_symmetry.space_group_name_H-M   'P 1'
#
loop_
_entity.id
_entity.type
_entity.pdbx_description
1 polymer ?
#
loop_
_entity_poly.entity_id
_entity_poly.type
_entity_poly.pdbx_seq_one_letter_code
_entity_poly.pdbx_strand_id
1 'polypeptide(L)'
;MVGGPQGDTGLTGRKIIVDSYGGMGRHGGGAFSGKDPTKVDRSAAYLGRWIAKNVVAAGFAAKCEVQFAYAIGYPDPVSVHVDTFGTATVDEDRIISAIKSVFSFQPADIITQLDLRRPIYKKTTNYGHFGKNDPDITWEKTDKVGALKKAIGKLGTLGNGGGFSRSRNAAVIPA
;
A
#
# COMPACT_ATOMS: atom_id res chain seq x y z
N MET A 1 -7.15 -13.10 -39.90
CA MET A 1 -7.89 -12.45 -38.79
C MET A 1 -7.14 -11.18 -38.38
N VAL A 2 -7.85 -10.11 -38.01
CA VAL A 2 -7.25 -8.83 -37.58
C VAL A 2 -7.14 -8.79 -36.06
N GLY A 3 -6.02 -8.32 -35.51
CA GLY A 3 -5.79 -8.16 -34.08
C GLY A 3 -4.80 -7.02 -33.77
N GLY A 4 -4.47 -6.84 -32.49
CA GLY A 4 -3.59 -5.75 -32.07
C GLY A 4 -4.21 -4.36 -32.26
N PRO A 5 -3.39 -3.28 -32.31
CA PRO A 5 -3.88 -1.91 -32.47
C PRO A 5 -4.76 -1.66 -33.69
N GLN A 6 -4.63 -2.48 -34.73
CA GLN A 6 -5.48 -2.43 -35.93
C GLN A 6 -6.93 -2.85 -35.64
N GLY A 7 -7.15 -3.73 -34.66
CA GLY A 7 -8.48 -4.24 -34.28
C GLY A 7 -9.09 -3.57 -33.05
N ASP A 8 -8.27 -3.06 -32.13
CA ASP A 8 -8.71 -2.37 -30.90
C ASP A 8 -7.70 -1.32 -30.45
N THR A 9 -8.17 -0.09 -30.19
CA THR A 9 -7.29 1.02 -29.79
C THR A 9 -6.89 0.90 -28.31
N GLY A 10 -5.61 0.71 -28.06
CA GLY A 10 -5.05 0.69 -26.70
C GLY A 10 -4.67 2.09 -26.20
N LEU A 11 -4.93 2.36 -24.92
CA LEU A 11 -4.45 3.56 -24.22
C LEU A 11 -3.78 3.19 -22.89
N THR A 12 -2.75 3.94 -22.51
CA THR A 12 -2.07 3.80 -21.21
C THR A 12 -3.08 3.96 -20.07
N GLY A 13 -3.00 3.09 -19.07
CA GLY A 13 -3.87 3.16 -17.89
C GLY A 13 -5.28 2.61 -18.10
N ARG A 14 -5.55 1.88 -19.18
CA ARG A 14 -6.85 1.19 -19.40
C ARG A 14 -6.90 -0.25 -18.86
N LYS A 15 -5.89 -0.66 -18.07
CA LYS A 15 -5.77 -2.01 -17.48
C LYS A 15 -5.46 -1.98 -15.97
N ILE A 16 -5.83 -0.92 -15.25
CA ILE A 16 -5.47 -0.71 -13.83
C ILE A 16 -5.87 -1.85 -12.88
N ILE A 17 -6.99 -2.55 -13.14
CA ILE A 17 -7.40 -3.70 -12.32
C ILE A 17 -6.55 -4.95 -12.63
N VAL A 18 -6.15 -5.13 -13.89
CA VAL A 18 -5.20 -6.18 -14.30
C VAL A 18 -3.81 -5.89 -13.73
N ASP A 19 -3.42 -4.61 -13.68
CA ASP A 19 -2.13 -4.16 -13.16
C ASP A 19 -2.00 -4.38 -11.65
N SER A 20 -3.12 -4.48 -10.92
CA SER A 20 -3.15 -4.50 -9.45
C SER A 20 -3.57 -5.87 -8.88
N TYR A 21 -4.83 -6.01 -8.47
CA TYR A 21 -5.29 -7.14 -7.66
C TYR A 21 -6.43 -7.94 -8.31
N GLY A 22 -6.71 -7.74 -9.61
CA GLY A 22 -7.72 -8.52 -10.33
C GLY A 22 -9.15 -8.39 -9.76
N GLY A 23 -9.45 -7.28 -9.09
CA GLY A 23 -10.75 -7.02 -8.45
C GLY A 23 -10.85 -7.46 -6.99
N MET A 24 -9.83 -8.15 -6.44
CA MET A 24 -9.83 -8.58 -5.04
C MET A 24 -9.61 -7.40 -4.06
N GLY A 25 -8.82 -6.41 -4.45
CA GLY A 25 -8.55 -5.20 -3.66
C GLY A 25 -9.17 -3.96 -4.30
N ARG A 26 -9.58 -2.99 -3.48
CA ARG A 26 -10.13 -1.72 -3.94
C ARG A 26 -9.06 -0.91 -4.69
N HIS A 27 -9.48 -0.12 -5.66
CA HIS A 27 -8.58 0.68 -6.49
C HIS A 27 -8.97 2.16 -6.51
N GLY A 28 -8.04 3.06 -6.24
CA GLY A 28 -8.28 4.52 -6.16
C GLY A 28 -8.40 5.23 -7.53
N GLY A 29 -8.36 4.48 -8.64
CA GLY A 29 -8.53 4.98 -10.00
C GLY A 29 -7.26 5.46 -10.72
N GLY A 30 -6.19 5.81 -10.01
CA GLY A 30 -4.94 6.29 -10.60
C GLY A 30 -4.17 5.22 -11.38
N ALA A 31 -3.84 5.48 -12.65
CA ALA A 31 -2.98 4.59 -13.44
C ALA A 31 -1.50 4.63 -13.01
N PHE A 32 -0.75 3.56 -13.27
CA PHE A 32 0.67 3.48 -12.91
C PHE A 32 1.59 3.95 -14.04
N SER A 33 1.55 3.29 -15.21
CA SER A 33 2.51 3.48 -16.32
C SER A 33 2.56 4.92 -16.86
N GLY A 34 3.75 5.37 -17.29
CA GLY A 34 3.98 6.71 -17.84
C GLY A 34 4.24 7.82 -16.80
N LYS A 35 4.01 7.56 -15.51
CA LYS A 35 4.27 8.51 -14.42
C LYS A 35 5.71 8.37 -13.86
N ASP A 36 6.30 9.41 -13.31
CA ASP A 36 7.48 9.31 -12.45
C ASP A 36 7.05 9.15 -10.98
N PRO A 37 7.93 8.77 -10.04
CA PRO A 37 7.49 8.36 -8.71
C PRO A 37 7.07 9.51 -7.80
N THR A 38 7.16 10.78 -8.26
CA THR A 38 6.53 11.90 -7.56
C THR A 38 5.00 11.84 -7.62
N LYS A 39 4.42 11.06 -8.54
CA LYS A 39 2.97 10.90 -8.67
C LYS A 39 2.51 9.80 -7.71
N VAL A 40 1.78 10.21 -6.69
CA VAL A 40 1.31 9.33 -5.60
C VAL A 40 0.43 8.19 -6.07
N ASP A 41 -0.25 8.33 -7.22
CA ASP A 41 -0.96 7.22 -7.88
C ASP A 41 -0.10 5.96 -8.03
N ARG A 42 1.20 6.14 -8.29
CA ARG A 42 2.15 5.03 -8.37
C ARG A 42 2.85 4.78 -7.04
N SER A 43 3.51 5.80 -6.49
CA SER A 43 4.39 5.60 -5.34
C SER A 43 3.62 5.19 -4.09
N ALA A 44 2.47 5.79 -3.81
CA ALA A 44 1.64 5.40 -2.66
C ALA A 44 0.98 4.03 -2.87
N ALA A 45 0.59 3.67 -4.10
CA ALA A 45 0.11 2.31 -4.40
C ALA A 45 1.18 1.24 -4.11
N TYR A 46 2.44 1.53 -4.47
CA TYR A 46 3.57 0.64 -4.17
C TYR A 46 3.86 0.58 -2.67
N LEU A 47 3.79 1.71 -1.97
CA LEU A 47 3.86 1.74 -0.51
C LEU A 47 2.77 0.85 0.12
N GLY A 48 1.52 0.97 -0.34
CA GLY A 48 0.40 0.17 0.15
C GLY A 48 0.62 -1.32 -0.02
N ARG A 49 1.11 -1.74 -1.19
CA ARG A 49 1.51 -3.12 -1.44
C ARG A 49 2.61 -3.57 -0.46
N TRP A 50 3.65 -2.77 -0.30
CA TRP A 50 4.78 -3.10 0.57
C TRP A 50 4.34 -3.24 2.04
N ILE A 51 3.51 -2.32 2.53
CA ILE A 51 2.93 -2.38 3.88
C ILE A 51 2.09 -3.64 4.04
N ALA A 52 1.07 -3.84 3.18
CA ALA A 52 0.16 -4.98 3.29
C ALA A 52 0.91 -6.31 3.27
N LYS A 53 1.90 -6.45 2.36
CA LYS A 53 2.73 -7.66 2.26
C LYS A 53 3.55 -7.89 3.54
N ASN A 54 4.14 -6.84 4.12
CA ASN A 54 4.89 -6.95 5.36
C ASN A 54 4.01 -7.26 6.58
N VAL A 55 2.79 -6.71 6.64
CA VAL A 55 1.81 -7.01 7.71
C VAL A 55 1.43 -8.49 7.68
N VAL A 56 1.10 -9.03 6.49
CA VAL A 56 0.76 -10.45 6.33
C VAL A 56 1.98 -11.33 6.61
N ALA A 57 3.16 -10.99 6.09
CA ALA A 57 4.41 -11.73 6.35
C ALA A 57 4.84 -11.69 7.82
N ALA A 58 4.48 -10.64 8.57
CA ALA A 58 4.71 -10.57 10.01
C ALA A 58 3.78 -11.48 10.82
N GLY A 59 2.73 -12.03 10.20
CA GLY A 59 1.73 -12.88 10.83
C GLY A 59 0.66 -12.08 11.58
N PHE A 60 0.51 -10.78 11.31
CA PHE A 60 -0.46 -9.92 12.00
C PHE A 60 -1.87 -10.06 11.46
N ALA A 61 -2.03 -10.52 10.22
CA ALA A 61 -3.30 -10.82 9.59
C ALA A 61 -3.10 -11.78 8.42
N ALA A 62 -4.15 -12.50 8.01
CA ALA A 62 -4.12 -13.31 6.78
C ALA A 62 -4.41 -12.46 5.52
N LYS A 63 -5.16 -11.37 5.68
CA LYS A 63 -5.48 -10.39 4.64
C LYS A 63 -5.25 -8.98 5.19
N CYS A 64 -4.81 -8.07 4.34
CA CYS A 64 -4.60 -6.68 4.70
C CYS A 64 -4.80 -5.80 3.47
N GLU A 65 -5.70 -4.83 3.57
CA GLU A 65 -5.86 -3.73 2.62
C GLU A 65 -5.43 -2.44 3.29
N VAL A 66 -4.74 -1.58 2.55
CA VAL A 66 -4.30 -0.27 3.01
C VAL A 66 -4.77 0.78 2.01
N GLN A 67 -5.41 1.83 2.50
CA GLN A 67 -5.90 2.95 1.72
C GLN A 67 -5.23 4.25 2.16
N PHE A 68 -4.87 5.08 1.18
CA PHE A 68 -4.34 6.42 1.39
C PHE A 68 -5.16 7.44 0.62
N ALA A 69 -5.25 8.66 1.15
CA ALA A 69 -5.64 9.83 0.38
C ALA A 69 -4.61 10.93 0.60
N TYR A 70 -4.32 11.69 -0.45
CA TYR A 70 -3.38 12.82 -0.44
C TYR A 70 -4.07 14.07 -0.98
N ALA A 71 -3.72 15.21 -0.40
CA ALA A 71 -4.04 16.52 -0.97
C ALA A 71 -2.80 17.04 -1.73
N ILE A 72 -3.01 17.65 -2.90
CA ILE A 72 -1.90 18.19 -3.69
C ILE A 72 -1.14 19.26 -2.90
N GLY A 73 0.20 19.14 -2.87
CA GLY A 73 1.07 20.06 -2.13
C GLY A 73 1.19 19.81 -0.62
N TYR A 74 0.47 18.82 -0.07
CA TYR A 74 0.59 18.44 1.33
C TYR A 74 1.45 17.16 1.45
N PRO A 75 2.50 17.14 2.30
CA PRO A 75 3.45 16.03 2.36
C PRO A 75 2.85 14.78 2.98
N ASP A 76 2.00 14.93 4.00
CA ASP A 76 1.41 13.81 4.71
C ASP A 76 0.07 13.38 4.07
N PRO A 77 -0.35 12.12 4.20
CA PRO A 77 -1.66 11.69 3.74
C PRO A 77 -2.76 12.34 4.58
N VAL A 78 -3.85 12.76 3.95
CA VAL A 78 -5.04 13.26 4.66
C VAL A 78 -5.79 12.14 5.37
N SER A 79 -5.62 10.89 4.91
CA SER A 79 -6.14 9.70 5.60
C SER A 79 -5.28 8.47 5.33
N VAL A 80 -5.15 7.62 6.35
CA VAL A 80 -4.60 6.27 6.27
C VAL A 80 -5.58 5.32 6.92
N HIS A 81 -6.06 4.32 6.17
CA HIS A 81 -6.99 3.30 6.65
C HIS A 81 -6.43 1.90 6.38
N VAL A 82 -6.64 0.99 7.32
CA VAL A 82 -6.21 -0.41 7.25
C VAL A 82 -7.41 -1.29 7.58
N ASP A 83 -7.65 -2.28 6.74
CA ASP A 83 -8.71 -3.28 6.93
C ASP A 83 -8.08 -4.68 6.84
N THR A 84 -8.20 -5.48 7.91
CA THR A 84 -7.69 -6.86 7.91
C THR A 84 -8.77 -7.90 7.60
N PHE A 85 -9.99 -7.45 7.27
CA PHE A 85 -11.14 -8.29 6.94
C PHE A 85 -11.46 -9.32 8.04
N GLY A 86 -11.27 -8.93 9.30
CA GLY A 86 -11.48 -9.79 10.47
C GLY A 86 -10.45 -10.92 10.63
N THR A 87 -9.31 -10.86 9.92
CA THR A 87 -8.25 -11.88 9.99
C THR A 87 -7.07 -11.49 10.88
N ALA A 88 -7.17 -10.34 11.54
CA ALA A 88 -6.16 -9.84 12.48
C ALA A 88 -5.90 -10.82 13.63
N THR A 89 -4.63 -11.09 13.91
CA THR A 89 -4.15 -11.85 15.07
C THR A 89 -3.73 -10.94 16.23
N VAL A 90 -3.65 -9.63 15.96
CA VAL A 90 -3.34 -8.56 16.90
C VAL A 90 -4.31 -7.41 16.64
N ASP A 91 -4.62 -6.61 17.66
CA ASP A 91 -5.56 -5.49 17.55
C ASP A 91 -5.21 -4.54 16.38
N GLU A 92 -6.22 -4.18 15.57
CA GLU A 92 -6.02 -3.40 14.34
C GLU A 92 -5.45 -2.00 14.63
N ASP A 93 -5.81 -1.38 15.75
CA ASP A 93 -5.26 -0.06 16.12
C ASP A 93 -3.76 -0.16 16.42
N ARG A 94 -3.30 -1.30 16.95
CA ARG A 94 -1.87 -1.59 17.12
C ARG A 94 -1.18 -1.82 15.78
N ILE A 95 -1.83 -2.48 14.83
CA ILE A 95 -1.30 -2.65 13.46
C ILE A 95 -1.13 -1.27 12.81
N ILE A 96 -2.16 -0.43 12.85
CA ILE A 96 -2.14 0.93 12.29
C ILE A 96 -1.04 1.76 12.94
N SER A 97 -0.92 1.71 14.27
CA SER A 97 0.12 2.44 15.02
C SER A 97 1.53 1.96 14.66
N ALA A 98 1.72 0.64 14.55
CA ALA A 98 3.00 0.06 14.13
C ALA A 98 3.36 0.49 12.70
N ILE A 99 2.40 0.45 11.77
CA ILE A 99 2.57 0.92 10.39
C ILE A 99 3.00 2.39 10.37
N LYS A 100 2.30 3.26 11.11
CA LYS A 100 2.62 4.69 11.22
C LYS A 100 4.00 4.96 11.81
N SER A 101 4.52 4.06 12.64
CA SER A 101 5.86 4.20 13.24
C SER A 101 7.00 3.65 12.38
N VAL A 102 6.72 2.73 11.46
CA VAL A 102 7.75 1.99 10.69
C VAL A 102 7.92 2.55 9.28
N PHE A 103 6.85 3.11 8.70
CA PHE A 103 6.82 3.60 7.32
C PHE A 103 6.61 5.11 7.30
N SER A 104 7.35 5.82 6.45
CA SER A 104 7.02 7.20 6.10
C SER A 104 6.07 7.25 4.90
N PHE A 105 5.06 8.12 5.00
CA PHE A 105 4.03 8.33 3.98
C PHE A 105 4.33 9.55 3.09
N GLN A 106 5.39 10.30 3.37
CA GLN A 106 5.74 11.46 2.58
C GLN A 106 6.23 11.02 1.19
N PRO A 107 5.75 11.61 0.07
CA PRO A 107 6.13 11.18 -1.26
C PRO A 107 7.64 11.10 -1.50
N ALA A 108 8.41 12.05 -0.95
CA ALA A 108 9.87 12.05 -1.03
C ALA A 108 10.50 10.84 -0.30
N ASP A 109 9.98 10.51 0.88
CA ASP A 109 10.45 9.38 1.66
C ASP A 109 10.01 8.05 1.05
N ILE A 110 8.83 7.96 0.43
CA ILE A 110 8.40 6.76 -0.29
C ILE A 110 9.38 6.46 -1.43
N ILE A 111 9.76 7.49 -2.19
CA ILE A 111 10.74 7.38 -3.27
C ILE A 111 12.07 6.83 -2.75
N THR A 112 12.53 7.32 -1.60
CA THR A 112 13.80 6.91 -0.98
C THR A 112 13.71 5.51 -0.38
N GLN A 113 12.67 5.21 0.40
CA GLN A 113 12.46 3.92 1.06
C GLN A 113 12.37 2.76 0.07
N LEU A 114 11.76 3.00 -1.09
CA LEU A 114 11.58 2.00 -2.14
C LEU A 114 12.61 2.14 -3.28
N ASP A 115 13.57 3.05 -3.19
CA ASP A 115 14.59 3.27 -4.21
C ASP A 115 13.99 3.38 -5.63
N LEU A 116 13.04 4.31 -5.79
CA LEU A 116 12.20 4.42 -7.00
C LEU A 116 12.84 5.26 -8.12
N ARG A 117 13.92 6.01 -7.85
CA ARG A 117 14.60 6.84 -8.86
C ARG A 117 15.60 6.02 -9.68
N ARG A 118 15.10 4.93 -10.27
CA ARG A 118 15.86 4.00 -11.12
C ARG A 118 15.04 3.59 -12.35
N PRO A 119 15.67 3.19 -13.45
CA PRO A 119 14.98 2.78 -14.68
C PRO A 119 14.36 1.36 -14.60
N ILE A 120 13.56 1.09 -13.57
CA ILE A 120 13.03 -0.26 -13.26
C ILE A 120 11.62 -0.54 -13.81
N TYR A 121 10.89 0.50 -14.24
CA TYR A 121 9.44 0.41 -14.46
C TYR A 121 9.00 -0.43 -15.67
N LYS A 122 9.86 -0.64 -16.67
CA LYS A 122 9.56 -1.51 -17.82
C LYS A 122 9.26 -2.95 -17.40
N LYS A 123 9.78 -3.40 -16.26
CA LYS A 123 9.53 -4.74 -15.70
C LYS A 123 8.07 -4.93 -15.25
N THR A 124 7.30 -3.85 -15.10
CA THR A 124 5.95 -3.85 -14.52
C THR A 124 4.84 -3.55 -15.53
N THR A 125 5.18 -3.20 -16.78
CA THR A 125 4.20 -2.76 -17.80
C THR A 125 3.29 -3.87 -18.34
N ASN A 126 3.54 -5.11 -17.96
CA ASN A 126 2.81 -6.30 -18.38
C ASN A 126 2.84 -7.33 -17.25
N TYR A 127 1.77 -8.14 -17.17
CA TYR A 127 1.60 -9.18 -16.15
C TYR A 127 1.57 -8.65 -14.71
N GLY A 128 0.93 -7.50 -14.50
CA GLY A 128 0.77 -6.89 -13.18
C GLY A 128 1.99 -6.10 -12.68
N HIS A 129 1.76 -5.26 -11.67
CA HIS A 129 2.81 -4.56 -10.93
C HIS A 129 3.19 -5.26 -9.61
N PHE A 130 2.34 -6.19 -9.15
CA PHE A 130 2.45 -6.85 -7.86
C PHE A 130 2.60 -8.37 -7.98
N GLY A 131 3.14 -8.99 -6.95
CA GLY A 131 3.30 -10.45 -6.85
C GLY A 131 4.49 -11.01 -7.64
N LYS A 132 5.37 -10.15 -8.17
CA LYS A 132 6.57 -10.58 -8.91
C LYS A 132 7.73 -10.86 -7.97
N ASN A 133 8.53 -11.87 -8.32
CA ASN A 133 9.80 -12.16 -7.66
C ASN A 133 10.97 -11.60 -8.49
N ASP A 134 11.24 -10.30 -8.32
CA ASP A 134 12.37 -9.61 -8.97
C ASP A 134 13.05 -8.69 -7.93
N PRO A 135 14.37 -8.78 -7.74
CA PRO A 135 15.10 -7.96 -6.76
C PRO A 135 14.95 -6.44 -6.92
N ASP A 136 14.68 -5.95 -8.14
CA ASP A 136 14.47 -4.54 -8.42
C ASP A 136 13.10 -4.03 -7.97
N ILE A 137 12.14 -4.93 -7.76
CA ILE A 137 10.77 -4.63 -7.33
C ILE A 137 10.76 -4.57 -5.80
N THR A 138 11.26 -3.47 -5.28
CA THR A 138 11.51 -3.25 -3.84
C THR A 138 10.24 -3.33 -2.99
N TRP A 139 9.08 -2.94 -3.51
CA TRP A 139 7.80 -3.02 -2.80
C TRP A 139 7.29 -4.46 -2.61
N GLU A 140 7.93 -5.46 -3.22
CA GLU A 140 7.65 -6.87 -2.96
C GLU A 140 8.54 -7.46 -1.85
N LYS A 141 9.46 -6.69 -1.25
CA LYS A 141 10.30 -7.16 -0.14
C LYS A 141 9.50 -7.24 1.17
N THR A 142 9.87 -8.18 2.02
CA THR A 142 9.30 -8.36 3.38
C THR A 142 10.31 -7.98 4.47
N ASP A 143 11.10 -6.93 4.21
CA ASP A 143 12.22 -6.46 5.02
C ASP A 143 11.80 -5.65 6.26
N LYS A 144 10.52 -5.27 6.36
CA LYS A 144 9.97 -4.51 7.50
C LYS A 144 9.29 -5.38 8.55
N VAL A 145 9.22 -6.70 8.35
CA VAL A 145 8.65 -7.65 9.32
C VAL A 145 9.26 -7.50 10.72
N GLY A 146 10.60 -7.42 10.81
CA GLY A 146 11.28 -7.26 12.10
C GLY A 146 10.94 -5.94 12.80
N ALA A 147 10.93 -4.84 12.04
CA ALA A 147 10.58 -3.52 12.57
C ALA A 147 9.12 -3.46 13.05
N LEU A 148 8.21 -4.06 12.29
CA LEU A 148 6.78 -4.18 12.63
C LEU A 148 6.57 -4.97 13.94
N LYS A 149 7.20 -6.15 14.06
CA LYS A 149 7.14 -6.95 15.30
C LYS A 149 7.67 -6.19 16.51
N LYS A 150 8.78 -5.46 16.35
CA LYS A 150 9.36 -4.61 17.40
C LYS A 150 8.41 -3.47 17.80
N ALA A 151 7.77 -2.81 16.83
CA ALA A 151 6.83 -1.73 17.10
C ALA A 151 5.61 -2.21 17.90
N ILE A 152 5.01 -3.34 17.53
CA ILE A 152 3.90 -3.94 18.29
C ILE A 152 4.36 -4.36 19.70
N GLY A 153 5.55 -4.93 19.85
CA GLY A 153 6.10 -5.30 21.17
C GLY A 153 6.23 -4.10 22.13
N LYS A 154 6.71 -2.95 21.63
CA LYS A 154 6.81 -1.70 22.42
C LYS A 154 5.44 -1.16 22.87
N LEU A 155 4.41 -1.29 22.03
CA LEU A 155 3.04 -0.90 22.39
C LEU A 155 2.48 -1.77 23.51
N GLY A 156 2.88 -3.05 23.60
CA GLY A 156 2.48 -3.94 24.69
C GLY A 156 3.09 -3.57 26.04
N THR A 157 4.28 -2.95 26.05
CA THR A 157 4.95 -2.52 27.30
C THR A 157 4.44 -1.18 27.84
N LEU A 158 3.73 -0.39 27.03
CA LEU A 158 3.23 0.95 27.41
C LEU A 158 1.75 0.94 27.88
N GLY A 159 1.07 -0.21 27.85
CA GLY A 159 -0.40 -0.31 27.93
C GLY A 159 -1.03 -0.72 29.28
N ASN A 160 -0.27 -0.88 30.37
CA ASN A 160 -0.85 -1.26 31.67
C ASN A 160 -1.33 -0.05 32.51
N GLY A 161 -2.04 0.90 31.89
CA GLY A 161 -2.61 2.04 32.60
C GLY A 161 -3.65 2.80 31.79
N GLY A 162 -4.93 2.58 32.11
CA GLY A 162 -6.02 3.50 31.77
C GLY A 162 -6.88 3.07 30.59
N GLY A 163 -8.10 2.62 30.88
CA GLY A 163 -9.13 2.37 29.87
C GLY A 163 -9.49 3.63 29.11
N PHE A 164 -9.66 3.50 27.79
CA PHE A 164 -10.31 4.52 26.98
C PHE A 164 -11.39 3.88 26.11
N SER A 165 -12.58 4.45 26.26
CA SER A 165 -13.83 4.10 25.61
C SER A 165 -13.71 4.11 24.08
N ARG A 166 -14.26 3.07 23.43
CA ARG A 166 -14.42 2.98 21.98
C ARG A 166 -15.29 4.13 21.46
N SER A 167 -14.71 5.08 20.73
CA SER A 167 -15.45 5.90 19.77
C SER A 167 -15.15 5.40 18.36
N ARG A 168 -16.14 4.70 17.77
CA ARG A 168 -16.16 4.40 16.34
C ARG A 168 -16.41 5.71 15.59
N ASN A 169 -15.37 6.38 15.11
CA ASN A 169 -15.49 7.34 14.02
C ASN A 169 -15.11 6.67 12.71
N ALA A 170 -16.04 5.83 12.23
CA ALA A 170 -16.13 5.56 10.81
C ALA A 170 -16.71 6.85 10.19
N ALA A 171 -15.87 7.65 9.54
CA ALA A 171 -16.34 8.64 8.59
C ALA A 171 -16.85 7.88 7.35
N VAL A 172 -18.03 7.27 7.49
CA VAL A 172 -18.86 6.90 6.35
C VAL A 172 -19.31 8.23 5.77
N ILE A 173 -18.77 8.62 4.62
CA ILE A 173 -19.36 9.68 3.82
C ILE A 173 -20.64 9.06 3.24
N PRO A 174 -21.84 9.48 3.68
CA PRO A 174 -23.08 8.97 3.08
C PRO A 174 -23.17 9.44 1.62
N ALA A 175 -23.78 8.59 0.79
CA ALA A 175 -24.07 8.84 -0.61
C ALA A 175 -25.00 10.04 -0.81
#